data_AF-A0A7S1E4Q8-F1
#
_entry.id   AF-A0A7S1E4Q8-F1
#
_cell.length_a   1.000
_cell.length_b   1.000
_cell.length_c   1.000
_cell.angle_alpha   90.00
_cell.angle_beta   90.00
_cell.angle_gamma   90.00
#
_symmetry.space_group_name_H-M   'P 1'
#
loop_
_entity.id
_entity.type
_entity.pdbx_description
1 polymer ?
#
loop_
_entity_poly.entity_id
_entity_poly.type
_entity_poly.pdbx_seq_one_letter_code
_entity_poly.pdbx_strand_id
1 'polypeptide(L)'
;SILNARTKELAPGGRFVCVNFCKDSNGYFLGQTDVGTSMWDSFQSSWDELKEQGLIQEEERLGVSFPSYYRTKDEFLEEVSNDSDLKVVSIEERVVRCPYRELYIAGKTDKTPREYAEWFVPTTKTWSHSTFKSALNDTRSEEEKERIMDQFWENYMTLVEKNPKEHGMDYVHAYIVFEKVE
;
A
#
# COMPACT_ATOMS: atom_id res chain seq x y z
N SER A 1 22.78 -2.52 -2.12
CA SER A 1 21.42 -2.40 -1.58
C SER A 1 21.41 -1.42 -0.41
N ILE A 2 20.23 -1.10 0.16
CA ILE A 2 20.12 -0.32 1.41
C ILE A 2 20.88 -1.00 2.56
N LEU A 3 20.88 -2.33 2.59
CA LEU A 3 21.58 -3.12 3.60
C LEU A 3 23.10 -2.89 3.52
N ASN A 4 23.71 -2.96 2.34
CA ASN A 4 25.15 -2.64 2.18
C ASN A 4 25.52 -1.23 2.66
N ALA A 5 24.63 -0.25 2.54
CA ALA A 5 24.87 1.09 3.08
C ALA A 5 24.79 1.09 4.60
N ARG A 6 23.78 0.43 5.18
CA ARG A 6 23.62 0.29 6.63
C ARG A 6 24.76 -0.51 7.27
N THR A 7 25.25 -1.56 6.63
CA THR A 7 26.41 -2.33 7.06
C THR A 7 27.65 -1.44 7.24
N LYS A 8 27.86 -0.45 6.37
CA LYS A 8 29.01 0.48 6.49
C LYS A 8 28.86 1.54 7.58
N GLU A 9 27.62 1.86 7.95
CA GLU A 9 27.30 2.93 8.89
C GLU A 9 27.14 2.43 10.33
N LEU A 10 26.70 1.18 10.51
CA LEU A 10 26.50 0.57 11.81
C LEU A 10 27.85 0.29 12.48
N ALA A 11 27.94 0.64 13.77
CA ALA A 11 29.03 0.17 14.63
C ALA A 11 28.89 -1.35 14.89
N PRO A 12 29.98 -2.06 15.22
CA PRO A 12 29.94 -3.48 15.55
C PRO A 12 28.99 -3.75 16.73
N GLY A 13 28.11 -4.74 16.60
CA GLY A 13 27.02 -5.01 17.55
C GLY A 13 25.81 -4.06 17.46
N GLY A 14 25.87 -3.05 16.58
CA GLY A 14 24.77 -2.13 16.32
C GLY A 14 23.60 -2.82 15.62
N ARG A 15 22.37 -2.39 15.94
CA ARG A 15 21.14 -2.98 15.41
C ARG A 15 20.36 -2.02 14.53
N PHE A 16 19.81 -2.56 13.45
CA PHE A 16 18.88 -1.89 12.56
C PHE A 16 17.55 -2.63 12.57
N VAL A 17 16.49 -1.95 12.98
CA VAL A 17 15.12 -2.49 12.93
C VAL A 17 14.44 -1.97 11.68
N CYS A 18 13.99 -2.88 10.83
CA CYS A 18 13.24 -2.57 9.63
C CYS A 18 11.82 -3.12 9.76
N VAL A 19 10.84 -2.26 9.57
CA VAL A 19 9.43 -2.66 9.42
C VAL A 19 9.06 -2.29 8.01
N ASN A 20 8.86 -3.30 7.16
CA ASN A 20 8.60 -3.09 5.73
C ASN A 20 7.39 -3.91 5.30
N PHE A 21 6.64 -3.42 4.30
CA PHE A 21 5.57 -4.22 3.72
C PHE A 21 6.15 -5.47 3.06
N CYS A 22 5.44 -6.58 3.19
CA CYS A 22 5.87 -7.89 2.71
C CYS A 22 4.70 -8.65 2.09
N LYS A 23 5.03 -9.72 1.39
CA LYS A 23 4.08 -10.78 1.06
C LYS A 23 4.30 -11.90 2.06
N ASP A 24 3.29 -12.20 2.87
CA ASP A 24 3.42 -13.22 3.93
C ASP A 24 3.35 -14.65 3.37
N SER A 25 3.57 -15.62 4.25
CA SER A 25 3.47 -17.06 3.94
C SER A 25 2.09 -17.54 3.44
N ASN A 26 1.00 -16.80 3.67
CA ASN A 26 -0.32 -17.08 3.09
C ASN A 26 -0.52 -16.41 1.72
N GLY A 27 0.45 -15.60 1.30
CA GLY A 27 0.39 -14.80 0.07
C GLY A 27 -0.32 -13.47 0.22
N TYR A 28 -0.63 -13.03 1.44
CA TYR A 28 -1.24 -11.74 1.72
C TYR A 28 -0.23 -10.61 1.60
N PHE A 29 -0.70 -9.43 1.20
CA PHE A 29 0.12 -8.22 1.09
C PHE A 29 -0.73 -6.98 1.38
N LEU A 30 -0.14 -5.79 1.31
CA LEU A 30 -0.82 -4.52 1.61
C LEU A 30 -2.17 -4.43 0.88
N GLY A 31 -3.26 -4.34 1.66
CA GLY A 31 -4.61 -4.19 1.14
C GLY A 31 -5.19 -5.42 0.44
N GLN A 32 -4.53 -6.59 0.51
CA GLN A 32 -5.03 -7.86 -0.03
C GLN A 32 -4.78 -9.00 0.97
N THR A 33 -5.83 -9.38 1.70
CA THR A 33 -5.77 -10.40 2.77
C THR A 33 -6.99 -11.33 2.69
N ASP A 34 -7.20 -12.16 3.71
CA ASP A 34 -8.36 -13.05 3.90
C ASP A 34 -9.69 -12.34 4.20
N VAL A 35 -9.65 -11.03 4.48
CA VAL A 35 -10.84 -10.26 4.87
C VAL A 35 -11.04 -9.06 3.96
N GLY A 36 -12.28 -8.91 3.49
CA GLY A 36 -12.72 -7.76 2.72
C GLY A 36 -12.31 -7.81 1.25
N THR A 37 -12.59 -6.71 0.56
CA THR A 37 -12.24 -6.50 -0.84
C THR A 37 -10.78 -6.07 -0.97
N SER A 38 -10.11 -6.55 -2.02
CA SER A 38 -8.81 -6.04 -2.47
C SER A 38 -8.85 -4.52 -2.65
N MET A 39 -7.95 -3.82 -1.96
CA MET A 39 -7.73 -2.39 -2.20
C MET A 39 -7.29 -2.14 -3.65
N TRP A 40 -6.50 -3.05 -4.23
CA TRP A 40 -6.00 -2.94 -5.60
C TRP A 40 -7.11 -3.11 -6.63
N ASP A 41 -8.05 -4.03 -6.40
CA ASP A 41 -9.19 -4.22 -7.28
C ASP A 41 -10.14 -3.01 -7.17
N SER A 42 -10.23 -2.41 -5.99
CA SER A 42 -11.01 -1.19 -5.76
C SER A 42 -10.40 0.02 -6.48
N PHE A 43 -9.07 0.17 -6.42
CA PHE A 43 -8.35 1.15 -7.22
C PHE A 43 -8.56 0.93 -8.70
N GLN A 44 -8.38 -0.31 -9.18
CA GLN A 44 -8.55 -0.65 -10.58
C GLN A 44 -9.97 -0.32 -11.06
N SER A 45 -10.99 -0.76 -10.32
CA SER A 45 -12.39 -0.49 -10.67
C SER A 45 -12.69 1.00 -10.74
N SER A 46 -12.18 1.78 -9.77
CA SER A 46 -12.41 3.22 -9.71
C SER A 46 -11.68 3.98 -10.83
N TRP A 47 -10.51 3.48 -11.26
CA TRP A 47 -9.73 4.02 -12.37
C TRP A 47 -10.32 3.65 -13.73
N ASP A 48 -10.75 2.40 -13.88
CA ASP A 48 -11.45 1.90 -15.08
C ASP A 48 -12.76 2.66 -15.28
N GLU A 49 -13.47 3.02 -14.20
CA GLU A 49 -14.67 3.85 -14.28
C GLU A 49 -14.40 5.24 -14.91
N LEU A 50 -13.23 5.85 -14.70
CA LEU A 50 -12.87 7.11 -15.40
C LEU A 50 -12.78 6.92 -16.92
N LYS A 51 -12.34 5.73 -17.36
CA LYS A 51 -12.29 5.40 -18.79
C LYS A 51 -13.70 5.22 -19.34
N GLU A 52 -14.57 4.52 -18.61
CA GLU A 52 -15.99 4.35 -18.97
C GLU A 52 -16.72 5.70 -19.05
N GLN A 53 -16.41 6.62 -18.13
CA GLN A 53 -16.91 8.00 -18.13
C GLN A 53 -16.29 8.88 -19.24
N GLY A 54 -15.28 8.40 -19.96
CA GLY A 54 -14.60 9.13 -21.03
C GLY A 54 -13.66 10.24 -20.55
N LEU A 55 -13.27 10.24 -19.26
CA LEU A 55 -12.39 11.25 -18.67
C LEU A 55 -10.91 10.98 -18.96
N ILE A 56 -10.54 9.70 -19.10
CA ILE A 56 -9.19 9.26 -19.47
C ILE A 56 -9.19 8.40 -20.73
N GLN A 57 -8.04 8.33 -21.41
CA GLN A 57 -7.81 7.45 -22.54
C GLN A 57 -7.31 6.07 -22.11
N GLU A 58 -7.31 5.12 -23.05
CA GLU A 58 -6.89 3.75 -22.74
C GLU A 58 -5.41 3.69 -22.35
N GLU A 59 -4.59 4.53 -22.98
CA GLU A 59 -3.17 4.66 -22.69
C GLU A 59 -2.94 5.16 -21.25
N GLU A 60 -3.76 6.11 -20.78
CA GLU A 60 -3.72 6.61 -19.41
C GLU A 60 -4.25 5.56 -18.41
N ARG A 61 -5.26 4.78 -18.82
CA ARG A 61 -5.79 3.66 -18.02
C ARG A 61 -4.73 2.59 -17.75
N LEU A 62 -4.00 2.21 -18.80
CA LEU A 62 -2.93 1.21 -18.76
C LEU A 62 -1.59 1.76 -18.23
N GLY A 63 -1.44 3.08 -18.15
CA GLY A 63 -0.19 3.74 -17.80
C GLY A 63 0.16 3.75 -16.30
N VAL A 64 -0.77 3.30 -15.43
CA VAL A 64 -0.54 3.28 -13.99
C VAL A 64 0.39 2.12 -13.61
N SER A 65 1.53 2.44 -13.00
CA SER A 65 2.45 1.44 -12.45
C SER A 65 2.99 1.89 -11.10
N PHE A 66 2.82 1.05 -10.08
CA PHE A 66 3.35 1.30 -8.75
C PHE A 66 4.79 0.76 -8.66
N PRO A 67 5.78 1.60 -8.32
CA PRO A 67 7.15 1.14 -8.09
C PRO A 67 7.28 0.50 -6.70
N SER A 68 6.45 -0.51 -6.43
CA SER A 68 6.36 -1.21 -5.15
C SER A 68 6.51 -2.71 -5.36
N TYR A 69 7.29 -3.36 -4.49
CA TYR A 69 7.52 -4.80 -4.52
C TYR A 69 7.48 -5.36 -3.09
N TYR A 70 6.55 -6.27 -2.85
CA TYR A 70 6.36 -6.93 -1.56
C TYR A 70 7.22 -8.19 -1.49
N ARG A 71 8.39 -8.06 -0.86
CA ARG A 71 9.28 -9.20 -0.62
C ARG A 71 8.65 -10.20 0.33
N THR A 72 8.92 -11.47 0.10
CA THR A 72 8.68 -12.57 1.03
C THR A 72 9.76 -12.59 2.11
N LYS A 73 9.49 -13.28 3.23
CA LYS A 73 10.49 -13.58 4.25
C LYS A 73 11.78 -14.19 3.68
N ASP A 74 11.65 -15.12 2.75
CA ASP A 74 12.79 -15.84 2.18
C ASP A 74 13.69 -14.90 1.35
N GLU A 75 13.10 -13.99 0.57
CA GLU A 75 13.86 -12.97 -0.17
C GLU A 75 14.61 -12.00 0.76
N PHE A 76 14.05 -11.68 1.93
CA PHE A 76 14.78 -10.88 2.93
C PHE A 76 15.98 -11.63 3.52
N LEU A 77 15.84 -12.94 3.73
CA LEU A 77 16.92 -13.78 4.26
C LEU A 77 18.02 -14.01 3.23
N GLU A 78 17.65 -14.24 1.97
CA GLU A 78 18.58 -14.45 0.86
C GLU A 78 19.50 -13.24 0.61
N GLU A 79 18.96 -12.02 0.72
CA GLU A 79 19.76 -10.80 0.55
C GLU A 79 20.89 -10.69 1.60
N VAL A 80 20.71 -11.28 2.80
CA VAL A 80 21.69 -11.23 3.89
C VAL A 80 22.58 -12.48 3.95
N SER A 81 22.17 -13.60 3.34
CA SER A 81 22.90 -14.88 3.49
C SER A 81 24.34 -14.85 2.97
N ASN A 82 24.66 -13.89 2.11
CA ASN A 82 25.99 -13.69 1.55
C ASN A 82 26.78 -12.52 2.18
N ASP A 83 26.22 -11.83 3.18
CA ASP A 83 26.88 -10.72 3.89
C ASP A 83 27.59 -11.27 5.14
N SER A 84 28.92 -11.13 5.19
CA SER A 84 29.73 -11.54 6.37
C SER A 84 29.57 -10.60 7.57
N ASP A 85 29.13 -9.37 7.30
CA ASP A 85 29.19 -8.26 8.23
C ASP A 85 27.80 -7.96 8.81
N LEU A 86 26.73 -8.45 8.21
CA LEU A 86 25.36 -8.25 8.67
C LEU A 86 24.65 -9.59 8.82
N LYS A 87 23.92 -9.76 9.92
CA LYS A 87 23.06 -10.94 10.14
C LYS A 87 21.63 -10.53 10.47
N VAL A 88 20.69 -11.41 10.14
CA VAL A 88 19.30 -11.32 10.62
C VAL A 88 19.21 -11.97 12.00
N VAL A 89 18.89 -11.18 13.02
CA VAL A 89 18.66 -11.65 14.40
C VAL A 89 17.25 -12.24 14.53
N SER A 90 16.26 -11.59 13.94
CA SER A 90 14.87 -12.07 13.94
C SER A 90 14.10 -11.50 12.75
N ILE A 91 13.13 -12.26 12.26
CA ILE A 91 12.16 -11.83 11.27
C ILE A 91 10.78 -12.44 11.57
N GLU A 92 9.78 -11.58 11.74
CA GLU A 92 8.38 -11.97 11.97
C GLU A 92 7.48 -11.29 10.93
N GLU A 93 6.55 -12.05 10.35
CA GLU A 93 5.50 -11.52 9.46
C GLU A 93 4.22 -11.31 10.28
N ARG A 94 3.51 -10.20 10.08
CA ARG A 94 2.24 -9.95 10.75
C ARG A 94 1.27 -9.17 9.89
N VAL A 95 -0.01 -9.59 9.95
CA VAL A 95 -1.14 -8.83 9.45
C VAL A 95 -1.66 -7.90 10.54
N VAL A 96 -1.75 -6.61 10.25
CA VAL A 96 -2.38 -5.60 11.09
C VAL A 96 -3.67 -5.16 10.42
N ARG A 97 -4.81 -5.47 11.05
CA ARG A 97 -6.14 -5.15 10.52
C ARG A 97 -6.37 -3.65 10.41
N CYS A 98 -7.08 -3.24 9.37
CA CYS A 98 -7.41 -1.85 9.12
C CYS A 98 -8.21 -1.26 10.31
N PRO A 99 -7.66 -0.28 11.05
CA PRO A 99 -8.30 0.22 12.25
C PRO A 99 -9.63 0.93 11.95
N TYR A 100 -9.76 1.55 10.78
CA TYR A 100 -10.98 2.20 10.31
C TYR A 100 -12.11 1.17 10.19
N ARG A 101 -11.85 0.07 9.46
CA ARG A 101 -12.81 -1.01 9.24
C ARG A 101 -13.18 -1.70 10.55
N GLU A 102 -12.20 -2.00 11.40
CA GLU A 102 -12.42 -2.62 12.71
C GLU A 102 -13.33 -1.76 13.61
N LEU A 103 -13.08 -0.44 13.67
CA LEU A 103 -13.92 0.48 14.44
C LEU A 103 -15.35 0.56 13.89
N TYR A 104 -15.50 0.56 12.56
CA TYR A 104 -16.79 0.58 11.88
C TYR A 104 -17.60 -0.71 12.14
N ILE A 105 -17.00 -1.89 11.92
CA ILE A 105 -17.66 -3.18 12.11
C ILE A 105 -18.01 -3.42 13.58
N ALA A 106 -17.14 -3.00 14.51
CA ALA A 106 -17.40 -3.13 15.95
C ALA A 106 -18.47 -2.16 16.48
N GLY A 107 -19.04 -1.28 15.64
CA GLY A 107 -20.01 -0.26 16.06
C GLY A 107 -19.40 0.76 17.03
N LYS A 108 -18.08 0.97 16.97
CA LYS A 108 -17.35 1.94 17.81
C LYS A 108 -17.30 3.34 17.21
N THR A 109 -18.01 3.54 16.11
CA THR A 109 -18.24 4.82 15.45
C THR A 109 -19.68 4.89 14.97
N ASP A 110 -20.23 6.09 14.95
CA ASP A 110 -21.55 6.48 14.48
C ASP A 110 -21.57 6.94 13.02
N LYS A 111 -20.45 6.78 12.30
CA LYS A 111 -20.32 7.18 10.90
C LYS A 111 -21.31 6.46 10.01
N THR A 112 -21.97 7.23 9.14
CA THR A 112 -22.66 6.70 7.97
C THR A 112 -21.67 6.02 7.00
N PRO A 113 -22.15 5.18 6.06
CA PRO A 113 -21.29 4.59 5.03
C PRO A 113 -20.45 5.62 4.25
N ARG A 114 -21.02 6.79 3.93
CA ARG A 114 -20.29 7.87 3.25
C ARG A 114 -19.22 8.48 4.13
N GLU A 115 -19.54 8.79 5.39
CA GLU A 115 -18.55 9.33 6.34
C GLU A 115 -17.43 8.34 6.65
N TYR A 116 -17.69 7.03 6.53
CA TYR A 116 -16.64 6.01 6.57
C TYR A 116 -15.71 6.12 5.37
N ALA A 117 -16.26 6.21 4.16
CA ALA A 117 -15.48 6.35 2.93
C ALA A 117 -14.58 7.60 2.96
N GLU A 118 -15.14 8.74 3.38
CA GLU A 118 -14.43 10.02 3.53
C GLU A 118 -13.36 9.98 4.62
N TRP A 119 -13.47 9.07 5.57
CA TRP A 119 -12.48 8.87 6.63
C TRP A 119 -11.37 7.88 6.23
N PHE A 120 -11.72 6.82 5.50
CA PHE A 120 -10.80 5.75 5.10
C PHE A 120 -10.00 6.10 3.83
N VAL A 121 -10.66 6.52 2.74
CA VAL A 121 -10.03 6.72 1.42
C VAL A 121 -8.85 7.72 1.45
N PRO A 122 -8.86 8.80 2.25
CA PRO A 122 -7.69 9.67 2.36
C PRO A 122 -6.41 8.92 2.77
N THR A 123 -6.50 7.86 3.57
CA THR A 123 -5.33 7.07 4.00
C THR A 123 -4.64 6.36 2.85
N THR A 124 -5.39 5.98 1.81
CA THR A 124 -4.85 5.39 0.59
C THR A 124 -4.38 6.47 -0.37
N LYS A 125 -5.10 7.60 -0.44
CA LYS A 125 -4.78 8.76 -1.30
C LYS A 125 -3.40 9.35 -1.00
N THR A 126 -3.00 9.45 0.27
CA THR A 126 -1.76 10.14 0.68
C THR A 126 -0.48 9.60 0.03
N TRP A 127 -0.43 8.30 -0.30
CA TRP A 127 0.77 7.66 -0.85
C TRP A 127 0.63 7.23 -2.31
N SER A 128 -0.59 7.17 -2.87
CA SER A 128 -0.81 6.72 -4.25
C SER A 128 -1.25 7.81 -5.23
N HIS A 129 -1.68 8.98 -4.74
CA HIS A 129 -2.22 10.05 -5.58
C HIS A 129 -1.30 10.47 -6.72
N SER A 130 -0.02 10.70 -6.41
CA SER A 130 0.98 11.12 -7.39
C SER A 130 1.24 10.06 -8.45
N THR A 131 1.19 8.77 -8.10
CA THR A 131 1.37 7.66 -9.05
C THR A 131 0.25 7.65 -10.09
N PHE A 132 -1.01 7.71 -9.66
CA PHE A 132 -2.13 7.80 -10.59
C PHE A 132 -2.08 9.08 -11.44
N LYS A 133 -1.81 10.23 -10.80
CA LYS A 133 -1.71 11.51 -11.51
C LYS A 133 -0.61 11.51 -12.57
N SER A 134 0.51 10.82 -12.31
CA SER A 134 1.62 10.70 -13.26
C SER A 134 1.32 9.81 -14.47
N ALA A 135 0.28 8.98 -14.41
CA ALA A 135 -0.18 8.19 -15.56
C ALA A 135 -1.01 9.02 -16.56
N LEU A 136 -1.50 10.20 -16.16
CA LEU A 136 -2.23 11.10 -17.04
C LEU A 136 -1.29 11.82 -18.00
N ASN A 137 -1.76 12.07 -19.22
CA ASN A 137 -0.96 12.65 -20.30
C ASN A 137 -0.36 14.02 -19.90
N ASP A 138 0.92 14.22 -20.21
CA ASP A 138 1.66 15.46 -19.94
C ASP A 138 1.17 16.69 -20.72
N THR A 139 0.35 16.51 -21.75
CA THR A 139 -0.29 17.63 -22.44
C THR A 139 -1.45 18.23 -21.65
N ARG A 140 -2.00 17.53 -20.64
CA ARG A 140 -3.08 18.04 -19.78
C ARG A 140 -2.54 19.09 -18.83
N SER A 141 -3.34 20.11 -18.54
CA SER A 141 -2.98 21.08 -17.51
C SER A 141 -3.03 20.45 -16.13
N GLU A 142 -2.30 21.02 -15.17
CA GLU A 142 -2.35 20.56 -13.77
C GLU A 142 -3.76 20.62 -13.19
N GLU A 143 -4.54 21.65 -13.52
CA GLU A 143 -5.93 21.80 -13.10
C GLU A 143 -6.82 20.69 -13.69
N GLU A 144 -6.59 20.29 -14.93
CA GLU A 144 -7.30 19.18 -15.55
C GLU A 144 -6.94 17.84 -14.90
N LYS A 145 -5.65 17.61 -14.63
CA LYS A 145 -5.18 16.41 -13.92
C LYS A 145 -5.83 16.31 -12.54
N GLU A 146 -5.85 17.39 -11.76
CA GLU A 146 -6.49 17.40 -10.43
C GLU A 146 -8.00 17.12 -10.51
N ARG A 147 -8.73 17.69 -11.48
CA ARG A 147 -10.17 17.39 -11.66
C ARG A 147 -10.42 15.91 -11.94
N ILE A 148 -9.58 15.27 -12.76
CA ILE A 148 -9.67 13.82 -13.02
C ILE A 148 -9.39 13.03 -11.74
N MET A 149 -8.38 13.44 -10.98
CA MET A 149 -8.05 12.80 -9.72
C MET A 149 -9.15 12.96 -8.67
N ASP A 150 -9.80 14.12 -8.59
CA ASP A 150 -10.95 14.29 -7.70
C ASP A 150 -12.08 13.32 -8.05
N GLN A 151 -12.37 13.15 -9.35
CA GLN A 151 -13.35 12.15 -9.79
C GLN A 151 -12.92 10.71 -9.50
N PHE A 152 -11.62 10.38 -9.66
CA PHE A 152 -11.09 9.06 -9.30
C PHE A 152 -11.37 8.72 -7.83
N TRP A 153 -11.06 9.66 -6.94
CA TRP A 153 -11.27 9.47 -5.51
C TRP A 153 -12.75 9.44 -5.15
N GLU A 154 -13.60 10.18 -5.86
CA GLU A 154 -15.06 10.11 -5.71
C GLU A 154 -15.62 8.75 -6.13
N ASN A 155 -15.15 8.19 -7.25
CA ASN A 155 -15.50 6.83 -7.69
C ASN A 155 -15.13 5.80 -6.60
N TYR A 156 -13.92 5.92 -6.03
CA TYR A 156 -13.49 5.03 -4.95
C TYR A 156 -14.30 5.22 -3.66
N MET A 157 -14.58 6.46 -3.25
CA MET A 157 -15.43 6.72 -2.08
C MET A 157 -16.84 6.16 -2.27
N THR A 158 -17.41 6.27 -3.48
CA THR A 158 -18.71 5.70 -3.84
C THR A 158 -18.69 4.18 -3.78
N LEU A 159 -17.59 3.54 -4.21
CA LEU A 159 -17.43 2.09 -4.10
C LEU A 159 -17.38 1.64 -2.63
N VAL A 160 -16.62 2.36 -1.79
CA VAL A 160 -16.51 2.10 -0.35
C VAL A 160 -17.85 2.30 0.35
N GLU A 161 -18.57 3.37 0.02
CA GLU A 161 -19.88 3.69 0.60
C GLU A 161 -20.91 2.57 0.38
N LYS A 162 -20.87 1.89 -0.77
CA LYS A 162 -21.79 0.77 -1.05
C LYS A 162 -21.57 -0.42 -0.10
N ASN A 163 -20.32 -0.69 0.28
CA ASN A 163 -19.95 -1.83 1.12
C ASN A 163 -18.84 -1.46 2.14
N PRO A 164 -19.11 -0.59 3.13
CA PRO A 164 -18.07 -0.04 4.01
C PRO A 164 -17.41 -1.11 4.90
N LYS A 165 -18.13 -2.20 5.20
CA LYS A 165 -17.62 -3.32 6.00
C LYS A 165 -16.61 -4.18 5.25
N GLU A 166 -16.62 -4.17 3.92
CA GLU A 166 -15.70 -4.97 3.10
C GLU A 166 -14.43 -4.18 2.74
N HIS A 167 -14.49 -2.85 2.74
CA HIS A 167 -13.36 -2.04 2.32
C HIS A 167 -12.46 -1.67 3.51
N GLY A 168 -11.18 -1.99 3.40
CA GLY A 168 -10.14 -1.57 4.33
C GLY A 168 -8.76 -1.78 3.72
N MET A 169 -7.74 -1.27 4.40
CA MET A 169 -6.34 -1.44 4.00
C MET A 169 -5.61 -2.14 5.15
N ASP A 170 -5.67 -3.47 5.16
CA ASP A 170 -4.89 -4.29 6.09
C ASP A 170 -3.41 -4.19 5.72
N TYR A 171 -2.55 -4.06 6.72
CA TYR A 171 -1.10 -3.99 6.53
C TYR A 171 -0.50 -5.37 6.73
N VAL A 172 0.42 -5.75 5.86
CA VAL A 172 1.18 -7.00 5.99
C VAL A 172 2.65 -6.62 6.04
N HIS A 173 3.27 -6.79 7.21
CA HIS A 173 4.62 -6.32 7.47
C HIS A 173 5.55 -7.47 7.84
N ALA A 174 6.80 -7.35 7.40
CA ALA A 174 7.93 -8.04 7.98
C ALA A 174 8.60 -7.11 9.01
N TYR A 175 8.72 -7.60 10.24
CA TYR A 175 9.44 -6.97 11.34
C TYR A 175 10.81 -7.65 11.43
N ILE A 176 11.85 -6.95 11.00
CA ILE A 176 13.19 -7.52 10.83
C ILE A 176 14.17 -6.79 11.74
N VAL A 177 14.97 -7.55 12.47
CA VAL A 177 16.08 -7.03 13.27
C VAL A 177 17.38 -7.52 12.65
N PHE A 178 18.19 -6.60 12.16
CA PHE A 178 19.53 -6.84 11.67
C PHE A 178 20.56 -6.41 12.73
N GLU A 179 21.72 -7.07 12.74
CA GLU A 179 22.84 -6.73 13.63
C GLU A 179 24.16 -6.76 12.84
N LYS A 180 25.00 -5.74 13.02
CA LYS A 180 26.36 -5.69 12.50
C LYS A 180 27.24 -6.65 13.30
N VAL A 181 27.90 -7.58 12.62
CA VAL A 181 28.70 -8.66 13.24
C VAL A 181 30.07 -8.15 13.66
N GLU A 182 30.83 -7.58 12.71
CA GLU A 182 32.16 -6.99 12.90
C GLU A 182 32.23 -5.58 12.33
#